data_AF-A0A136L6I9-F1
#
_entry.id   AF-A0A136L6I9-F1
#
_cell.length_a   1.000
_cell.length_b   1.000
_cell.length_c   1.000
_cell.angle_alpha   90.00
_cell.angle_beta   90.00
_cell.angle_gamma   90.00
#
_symmetry.space_group_name_H-M   'P 1'
#
loop_
_entity.id
_entity.type
_entity.pdbx_description
1 polymer ?
#
loop_
_entity_poly.entity_id
_entity_poly.type
_entity_poly.pdbx_seq_one_letter_code
_entity_poly.pdbx_strand_id
1 'polypeptide(L)'
;SPTAGPALTPLDGPLAGQRIEVLQPLEIGREGAGVRLSYDHAASRRHASLTAGPSGLMIQDLGSTNGTYVNNQRVQTAILKPGDLIRIGTTTFRVE
;
A
#
# COMPACT_ATOMS: atom_id res chain seq x y z
N SER A 1 -23.47 8.27 -8.97
CA SER A 1 -22.08 8.41 -9.43
C SER A 1 -21.42 7.06 -9.26
N PRO A 2 -20.64 6.53 -10.23
CA PRO A 2 -19.92 5.29 -9.98
C PRO A 2 -18.95 5.58 -8.83
N THR A 3 -19.12 4.86 -7.71
CA THR A 3 -18.14 4.87 -6.62
C THR A 3 -16.81 4.48 -7.25
N ALA A 4 -15.82 5.37 -7.23
CA ALA A 4 -14.50 5.05 -7.76
C ALA A 4 -14.01 3.76 -7.09
N GLY A 5 -13.41 2.86 -7.87
CA GLY A 5 -12.90 1.58 -7.36
C GLY A 5 -11.89 1.78 -6.21
N PRO A 6 -11.60 0.72 -5.44
CA PRO A 6 -10.69 0.81 -4.31
C PRO A 6 -9.32 1.29 -4.78
N ALA A 7 -8.77 2.27 -4.08
CA ALA A 7 -7.53 2.90 -4.48
C ALA A 7 -6.66 3.25 -3.27
N LEU A 8 -5.39 3.54 -3.56
CA LEU A 8 -4.46 4.16 -2.63
C LEU A 8 -4.06 5.54 -3.14
N THR A 9 -3.86 6.48 -2.23
CA THR A 9 -3.24 7.78 -2.50
C THR A 9 -1.98 7.91 -1.64
N PRO A 10 -0.77 7.96 -2.21
CA PRO A 10 0.43 8.30 -1.45
C PRO A 10 0.29 9.72 -0.91
N LEU A 11 0.64 9.92 0.36
CA LEU A 11 0.59 11.23 1.02
C LEU A 11 1.92 11.99 0.89
N ASP A 12 2.99 11.26 0.57
CA ASP A 12 4.36 11.77 0.56
C ASP A 12 5.19 11.09 -0.55
N GLY A 13 6.33 11.70 -0.86
CA GLY A 13 7.24 11.24 -1.91
C GLY A 13 6.81 11.61 -3.34
N PRO A 14 7.52 11.11 -4.37
CA PRO A 14 7.31 11.51 -5.77
C PRO A 14 5.94 11.14 -6.35
N LEU A 15 5.23 10.21 -5.71
CA LEU A 15 3.90 9.75 -6.11
C LEU A 15 2.77 10.45 -5.32
N ALA A 16 3.10 11.44 -4.49
CA ALA A 16 2.13 12.11 -3.62
C ALA A 16 0.93 12.65 -4.40
N GLY A 17 -0.27 12.37 -3.91
CA GLY A 17 -1.53 12.78 -4.52
C GLY A 17 -1.97 11.95 -5.74
N GLN A 18 -1.15 11.04 -6.24
CA GLN A 18 -1.55 10.14 -7.32
C GLN A 18 -2.55 9.10 -6.79
N ARG A 19 -3.73 9.01 -7.41
CA ARG A 19 -4.66 7.91 -7.15
C ARG A 19 -4.20 6.66 -7.88
N ILE A 20 -3.98 5.58 -7.14
CA ILE A 20 -3.54 4.28 -7.64
C ILE A 20 -4.70 3.31 -7.48
N GLU A 21 -5.39 3.00 -8.57
CA GLU A 21 -6.49 2.03 -8.56
C GLU A 21 -5.98 0.60 -8.38
N VAL A 22 -6.65 -0.16 -7.53
CA VAL A 22 -6.30 -1.55 -7.23
C VAL A 22 -7.31 -2.46 -7.89
N LEU A 23 -7.16 -2.61 -9.21
CA LEU A 23 -8.05 -3.45 -10.03
C LEU A 23 -7.60 -4.92 -10.06
N GLN A 24 -6.31 -5.17 -9.85
CA GLN A 24 -5.68 -6.48 -9.80
C GLN A 24 -4.68 -6.53 -8.64
N PRO A 25 -4.30 -7.73 -8.16
CA PRO A 25 -3.22 -7.88 -7.21
C PRO A 25 -1.98 -7.11 -7.64
N LEU A 26 -1.42 -6.32 -6.73
CA LEU A 26 -0.22 -5.55 -6.99
C LEU A 26 0.77 -5.65 -5.84
N GLU A 27 2.03 -5.40 -6.13
CA GLU A 27 3.08 -5.35 -5.12
C GLU A 27 3.59 -3.93 -4.94
N ILE A 28 3.81 -3.59 -3.67
CA ILE A 28 4.41 -2.34 -3.24
C ILE A 28 5.82 -2.65 -2.73
N GLY A 29 6.80 -1.87 -3.16
CA GLY A 29 8.18 -1.98 -2.69
C GLY A 29 9.14 -1.25 -3.61
N ARG A 30 10.43 -1.28 -3.27
CA ARG A 30 11.46 -0.60 -4.06
C ARG A 30 11.56 -1.12 -5.51
N GLU A 31 11.18 -2.37 -5.71
CA GLU A 31 11.10 -3.05 -7.00
C GLU A 31 9.71 -3.70 -7.21
N GLY A 32 8.67 -3.15 -6.56
CA GLY A 32 7.31 -3.68 -6.64
C GLY A 32 6.73 -3.60 -8.05
N ALA A 33 6.03 -4.65 -8.48
CA ALA A 33 5.46 -4.78 -9.82
C ALA A 33 4.20 -3.91 -10.06
N GLY A 34 3.70 -3.21 -9.03
CA GLY A 34 2.59 -2.24 -9.17
C GLY A 34 2.96 -0.85 -8.69
N VAL A 35 3.40 -0.72 -7.44
CA VAL A 35 3.83 0.55 -6.86
C VAL A 35 5.31 0.48 -6.54
N ARG A 36 6.11 1.22 -7.31
CA ARG A 36 7.56 1.21 -7.20
C ARG A 36 8.07 2.39 -6.37
N LEU A 37 8.63 2.08 -5.21
CA LEU A 37 9.21 3.03 -4.26
C LEU A 37 10.74 3.11 -4.43
N SER A 38 11.21 3.41 -5.65
CA SER A 38 12.62 3.25 -6.06
C SER A 38 13.64 3.92 -5.13
N TYR A 39 13.27 5.04 -4.51
CA TYR A 39 14.14 5.85 -3.64
C TYR A 39 13.90 5.64 -2.14
N ASP A 40 12.92 4.83 -1.76
CA ASP A 40 12.64 4.50 -0.36
C ASP A 40 13.54 3.33 0.06
N HIS A 41 14.71 3.66 0.60
CA HIS A 41 15.67 2.67 1.09
C HIS A 41 15.16 1.89 2.30
N ALA A 42 14.14 2.39 3.01
CA ALA A 42 13.48 1.68 4.09
C ALA A 42 12.44 0.67 3.57
N ALA A 43 12.06 0.74 2.29
CA ALA A 43 11.24 -0.27 1.66
C ALA A 43 12.08 -1.43 1.11
N SER A 44 11.70 -2.67 1.47
CA SER A 44 12.19 -3.87 0.80
C SER A 44 11.82 -3.90 -0.69
N ARG A 45 12.54 -4.70 -1.48
CA ARG A 45 12.32 -4.85 -2.93
C ARG A 45 10.88 -5.23 -3.26
N ARG A 46 10.43 -6.34 -2.69
CA ARG A 46 9.03 -6.77 -2.60
C ARG A 46 8.64 -6.63 -1.14
N HIS A 47 7.86 -5.63 -0.79
CA HIS A 47 7.59 -5.28 0.61
C HIS A 47 6.24 -5.81 1.07
N ALA A 48 5.19 -5.46 0.34
CA ALA A 48 3.83 -5.86 0.62
C ALA A 48 3.09 -6.19 -0.67
N SER A 49 2.13 -7.11 -0.61
CA SER A 49 1.12 -7.31 -1.65
C SER A 49 -0.19 -6.67 -1.21
N LEU A 50 -0.93 -6.19 -2.20
CA LEU A 50 -2.25 -5.60 -2.03
C LEU A 50 -3.22 -6.26 -2.99
N THR A 51 -4.35 -6.72 -2.49
CA THR A 51 -5.39 -7.39 -3.28
C THR A 51 -6.75 -6.79 -2.97
N ALA A 52 -7.59 -6.68 -4.00
CA ALA A 52 -9.00 -6.37 -3.80
C ALA A 52 -9.77 -7.66 -3.46
N GLY A 53 -10.61 -7.61 -2.43
CA GLY A 53 -11.50 -8.70 -2.04
C GLY A 53 -12.92 -8.21 -1.73
N PRO A 54 -13.85 -9.13 -1.41
CA PRO A 54 -15.25 -8.79 -1.14
C PRO A 54 -15.46 -7.82 0.02
N SER A 55 -14.51 -7.77 0.96
CA SER A 55 -14.57 -6.95 2.17
C SER A 55 -13.72 -5.69 2.11
N GLY A 56 -13.15 -5.35 0.94
CA GLY A 56 -12.24 -4.23 0.75
C GLY A 56 -10.86 -4.65 0.29
N LEU A 57 -9.89 -3.75 0.45
CA LEU A 57 -8.49 -4.07 0.17
C LEU A 57 -7.91 -4.93 1.29
N MET A 58 -7.05 -5.85 0.94
CA MET A 58 -6.26 -6.64 1.87
C MET A 58 -4.79 -6.38 1.58
N ILE A 59 -4.04 -6.04 2.62
CA ILE A 59 -2.59 -5.91 2.56
C ILE A 59 -1.93 -7.07 3.29
N GLN A 60 -0.84 -7.58 2.71
CA GLN A 60 -0.01 -8.60 3.31
C GLN A 60 1.47 -8.18 3.20
N ASP A 61 2.17 -8.17 4.32
CA ASP A 61 3.62 -8.01 4.36
C ASP A 61 4.29 -9.29 3.80
N LEU A 62 5.31 -9.12 2.95
CA LEU A 62 5.99 -10.21 2.24
C LEU A 62 7.32 -10.62 2.90
N GLY A 63 7.45 -10.41 4.21
CA GLY A 63 8.69 -10.64 4.94
C GLY A 63 9.63 -9.45 4.81
N SER A 64 9.08 -8.24 4.85
CA SER A 64 9.86 -7.01 4.72
C SER A 64 10.77 -6.79 5.94
N THR A 65 11.85 -6.04 5.73
CA THR A 65 12.85 -5.76 6.78
C THR A 65 12.27 -4.85 7.88
N ASN A 66 11.55 -3.79 7.51
CA ASN A 66 11.04 -2.79 8.45
C ASN A 66 9.58 -3.01 8.85
N GLY A 67 8.88 -3.94 8.20
CA GLY A 67 7.47 -4.24 8.41
C GLY A 67 6.54 -3.27 7.69
N THR A 68 5.31 -3.75 7.48
CA THR A 68 4.16 -2.98 7.03
C THR A 68 3.34 -2.51 8.23
N TYR A 69 2.85 -1.28 8.20
CA TYR A 69 2.03 -0.70 9.28
C TYR A 69 0.70 -0.21 8.75
N VAL A 70 -0.38 -0.44 9.49
CA VAL A 70 -1.72 0.12 9.25
C VAL A 70 -2.12 0.89 10.50
N ASN A 71 -2.42 2.18 10.37
CA ASN A 71 -2.76 3.08 11.48
C ASN A 71 -1.74 2.98 12.63
N ASN A 72 -0.46 3.04 12.28
CA ASN A 72 0.69 2.92 13.19
C ASN A 72 0.88 1.56 13.89
N GLN A 73 0.04 0.57 13.60
CA GLN A 73 0.19 -0.79 14.12
C GLN A 73 0.89 -1.67 13.07
N ARG A 74 1.94 -2.38 13.48
CA ARG A 74 2.64 -3.33 12.59
C ARG A 74 1.75 -4.52 12.32
N VAL A 75 1.59 -4.90 11.05
CA VAL A 75 0.73 -6.02 10.64
C VAL A 75 1.49 -6.97 9.72
N GLN A 76 1.19 -8.26 9.86
CA GLN A 76 1.54 -9.23 8.81
C GLN A 76 0.49 -9.21 7.69
N THR A 77 -0.77 -9.07 8.08
CA THR A 77 -1.94 -9.05 7.19
C THR A 77 -3.02 -8.15 7.79
N ALA A 78 -3.73 -7.38 6.98
CA ALA A 78 -4.88 -6.60 7.41
C ALA A 78 -5.91 -6.41 6.29
N ILE A 79 -7.19 -6.42 6.65
CA ILE A 79 -8.26 -5.87 5.80
C ILE A 79 -8.31 -4.37 6.05
N LEU A 80 -8.29 -3.60 4.99
CA LEU A 80 -8.20 -2.16 4.98
C LEU A 80 -9.57 -1.53 4.75
N LYS A 81 -9.79 -0.39 5.39
CA LYS A 81 -10.98 0.43 5.25
C LYS A 81 -10.63 1.77 4.62
N PRO A 82 -11.59 2.41 3.92
CA PRO A 82 -11.42 3.79 3.46
C PRO A 82 -10.98 4.71 4.61
N GLY A 83 -9.94 5.49 4.36
CA GLY A 83 -9.32 6.38 5.34
C GLY A 83 -8.15 5.79 6.12
N ASP A 84 -7.93 4.47 6.10
CA ASP A 84 -6.78 3.86 6.77
C ASP A 84 -5.46 4.37 6.20
N LEU A 85 -4.46 4.49 7.07
CA LEU A 85 -3.10 4.89 6.70
C LEU A 85 -2.18 3.67 6.69
N ILE A 86 -1.59 3.39 5.54
CA ILE A 86 -0.60 2.33 5.35
C ILE A 86 0.78 2.97 5.28
N ARG A 87 1.73 2.51 6.09
CA ARG A 87 3.13 2.92 5.99
C ARG A 87 4.02 1.76 5.57
N ILE A 88 4.78 1.99 4.51
CA ILE A 88 5.76 1.07 3.92
C ILE A 88 7.06 1.86 3.74
N GLY A 89 8.13 1.43 4.40
CA GLY A 89 9.36 2.22 4.45
C GLY A 89 9.10 3.59 5.10
N THR A 90 9.48 4.66 4.41
CA THR A 90 9.17 6.04 4.78
C THR A 90 7.94 6.61 4.08
N THR A 91 7.29 5.84 3.20
CA THR A 91 6.13 6.29 2.41
C THR A 91 4.82 5.93 3.11
N THR A 92 3.91 6.90 3.20
CA THR A 92 2.55 6.71 3.71
C THR A 92 1.52 6.77 2.57
N PHE A 93 0.55 5.85 2.60
CA PHE A 93 -0.57 5.79 1.68
C PHE A 93 -1.87 5.91 2.47
N ARG A 94 -2.84 6.62 1.91
CA ARG A 94 -4.23 6.62 2.37
C ARG A 94 -5.06 5.68 1.51
N VAL A 95 -5.90 4.89 2.15
CA VAL A 95 -6.91 4.07 1.46
C VAL A 95 -8.10 4.96 1.08
N GLU A 96 -8.55 4.86 -0.16
CA GLU A 96 -9.70 5.60 -0.70
C GLU A 96 -10.93 4.72 -0.87
#